data_AF-A0A915LXE6-F1
#
_entry.id   AF-A0A915LXE6-F1
#
_cell.length_a   1.000
_cell.length_b   1.000
_cell.length_c   1.000
_cell.angle_alpha   90.00
_cell.angle_beta   90.00
_cell.angle_gamma   90.00
#
_symmetry.space_group_name_H-M   'P 1'
#
loop_
_entity.id
_entity.type
_entity.pdbx_description
1 polymer ?
#
loop_
_entity_poly.entity_id
_entity_poly.type
_entity_poly.pdbx_seq_one_letter_code
_entity_poly.pdbx_strand_id
1 'polypeptide(L)'
;MAQVPDTFDFKGLVYEPEVNFWNLNANIIGQLNQECLMNRQGHQLNLLKNAIIKHVENEKKPHTNIPLFKICGNESKLLSVRENFNKLLIDEGETDLRSTAYYINKDICVRHWIFGNIPGILQRGIKNFVAYGDVYTHSTNMATHSTNMVL
;
A
#
# COMPACT_ATOMS: atom_id res chain seq x y z
N MET A 1 -1.00 -15.75 20.86
CA MET A 1 0.02 -15.24 19.91
C MET A 1 -0.19 -16.01 18.61
N ALA A 2 -0.22 -15.33 17.46
CA ALA A 2 -0.29 -16.03 16.18
C ALA A 2 0.98 -16.87 16.01
N GLN A 3 0.84 -18.14 15.61
CA GLN A 3 1.99 -18.98 15.30
C GLN A 3 2.70 -18.39 14.09
N VAL A 4 4.01 -18.18 14.21
CA VAL A 4 4.85 -17.67 13.12
C VAL A 4 5.03 -18.82 12.12
N PRO A 5 4.66 -18.64 10.84
CA PRO A 5 4.85 -19.68 9.83
C PRO A 5 6.30 -19.72 9.37
N ASP A 6 6.75 -20.89 8.89
CA ASP A 6 8.12 -21.06 8.35
C ASP A 6 8.34 -20.20 7.09
N THR A 7 7.29 -20.08 6.26
CA THR A 7 7.31 -19.28 5.03
C THR A 7 5.99 -18.57 4.83
N PHE A 8 6.03 -17.40 4.19
CA PHE A 8 4.86 -16.65 3.78
C PHE A 8 4.89 -16.41 2.26
N ASP A 9 3.97 -17.01 1.51
CA ASP A 9 3.78 -16.74 0.08
C ASP A 9 2.85 -15.54 -0.11
N PHE A 10 3.27 -14.60 -0.95
CA PHE A 10 2.39 -13.57 -1.45
C PHE A 10 2.66 -13.31 -2.94
N LYS A 11 1.65 -13.61 -3.77
CA LYS A 11 1.69 -13.45 -5.24
C LYS A 11 2.88 -14.19 -5.89
N GLY A 12 3.23 -15.37 -5.39
CA GLY A 12 4.32 -16.20 -5.93
C GLY A 12 5.72 -15.75 -5.49
N LEU A 13 5.82 -14.80 -4.56
CA LEU A 13 7.05 -14.46 -3.85
C LEU A 13 6.98 -15.07 -2.44
N VAL A 14 8.04 -15.77 -2.06
CA VAL A 14 8.17 -16.40 -0.75
C VAL A 14 9.03 -15.53 0.14
N TYR A 15 8.53 -15.24 1.33
CA TYR A 15 9.21 -14.50 2.38
C TYR A 15 9.46 -15.40 3.59
N GLU A 16 10.51 -15.09 4.34
CA GLU A 16 10.87 -15.76 5.60
C GLU A 16 10.39 -14.87 6.76
N PRO A 17 9.35 -15.27 7.50
CA PRO A 17 8.89 -14.56 8.69
C PRO A 17 9.92 -14.59 9.83
N GLU A 18 10.06 -13.49 10.55
CA GLU A 18 10.92 -13.44 11.74
C GLU A 18 10.07 -13.36 13.02
N VAL A 19 10.38 -14.19 14.01
CA VAL A 19 9.60 -14.30 15.27
C VAL A 19 9.46 -12.96 16.00
N ASN A 20 10.49 -12.12 15.97
CA ASN A 20 10.49 -10.83 16.68
C ASN A 20 9.72 -9.71 15.93
N PHE A 21 9.30 -9.96 14.69
CA PHE A 21 8.65 -8.97 13.83
C PHE A 21 7.26 -9.41 13.39
N TRP A 22 7.06 -10.70 13.09
CA TRP A 22 5.82 -11.24 12.58
C TRP A 22 4.62 -10.89 13.46
N ASN A 23 3.69 -10.11 12.92
CA ASN A 23 2.47 -9.70 13.62
C ASN A 23 1.20 -9.79 12.74
N LEU A 24 1.27 -10.48 11.60
CA LEU A 24 0.10 -10.71 10.75
C LEU A 24 -0.89 -11.66 11.43
N ASN A 25 -2.19 -11.34 11.32
CA ASN A 25 -3.28 -12.20 11.76
C ASN A 25 -4.07 -12.75 10.56
N ALA A 26 -4.91 -13.76 10.80
CA ALA A 26 -5.67 -14.43 9.74
C ALA A 26 -6.60 -13.47 8.96
N ASN A 27 -7.14 -12.44 9.61
CA ASN A 27 -7.98 -11.43 8.94
C ASN A 27 -7.16 -10.61 7.94
N ILE A 28 -5.99 -10.13 8.33
CA ILE A 28 -5.11 -9.35 7.45
C ILE A 28 -4.59 -10.21 6.29
N ILE A 29 -4.19 -11.46 6.57
CA ILE A 29 -3.80 -12.40 5.52
C ILE A 29 -4.95 -12.63 4.53
N GLY A 30 -6.19 -12.78 5.03
CA GLY A 30 -7.39 -12.85 4.19
C GLY A 30 -7.58 -11.62 3.31
N GLN A 31 -7.44 -10.42 3.87
CA GLN A 31 -7.60 -9.16 3.14
C GLN A 31 -6.47 -8.91 2.12
N LEU A 32 -5.24 -9.35 2.41
CA LEU A 32 -4.12 -9.24 1.49
C LEU A 32 -4.37 -10.01 0.19
N ASN A 33 -4.98 -11.19 0.31
CA ASN A 33 -5.33 -12.07 -0.80
C ASN A 33 -6.60 -11.65 -1.55
N GLN A 34 -7.37 -10.70 -1.02
CA GLN A 34 -8.52 -10.14 -1.72
C GLN A 34 -8.10 -9.09 -2.76
N GLU A 35 -8.91 -9.00 -3.80
CA GLU A 35 -8.83 -7.88 -4.74
C GLU A 35 -9.10 -6.55 -4.02
N CYS A 36 -8.33 -5.52 -4.38
CA CYS A 36 -8.55 -4.17 -3.89
C CYS A 36 -9.98 -3.70 -4.22
N LEU A 37 -10.70 -3.21 -3.22
CA LEU A 37 -12.10 -2.77 -3.38
C LEU A 37 -12.25 -1.61 -4.37
N MET A 38 -11.19 -0.85 -4.60
CA MET A 38 -11.15 0.18 -5.63
C MET A 38 -11.14 -0.38 -7.07
N ASN A 39 -10.88 -1.67 -7.25
CA ASN A 39 -10.94 -2.34 -8.56
C ASN A 39 -12.26 -3.07 -8.80
N ARG A 40 -13.02 -3.38 -7.74
CA ARG A 40 -14.33 -4.03 -7.85
C ARG A 40 -15.37 -3.10 -8.47
N GLN A 41 -15.83 -3.43 -9.68
CA GLN A 41 -16.86 -2.66 -10.39
C GLN A 41 -18.13 -2.51 -9.54
N GLY A 42 -18.70 -1.30 -9.52
CA GLY A 42 -19.91 -0.98 -8.76
C GLY A 42 -19.69 -0.76 -7.26
N HIS A 43 -18.49 -1.03 -6.73
CA HIS A 43 -18.15 -0.68 -5.35
C HIS A 43 -17.99 0.83 -5.18
N GLN A 44 -18.41 1.39 -4.05
CA GLN A 44 -18.35 2.85 -3.81
C GLN A 44 -16.94 3.42 -3.97
N LEU A 45 -15.92 2.70 -3.49
CA LEU A 45 -14.52 3.11 -3.66
C LEU A 45 -14.05 3.06 -5.12
N ASN A 46 -14.57 2.14 -5.94
CA ASN A 46 -14.29 2.11 -7.37
C ASN A 46 -14.93 3.31 -8.07
N LEU A 47 -16.17 3.65 -7.71
CA LEU A 47 -16.86 4.84 -8.26
C LEU A 47 -16.11 6.13 -7.92
N LEU A 48 -15.69 6.30 -6.66
CA LEU A 48 -14.90 7.43 -6.23
C LEU A 48 -13.56 7.51 -6.96
N LYS A 49 -12.81 6.39 -7.03
CA LYS A 49 -11.56 6.30 -7.80
C LYS A 49 -11.80 6.73 -9.24
N ASN A 50 -12.83 6.20 -9.91
CA ASN A 50 -13.10 6.51 -11.31
C ASN A 50 -13.50 7.98 -11.52
N ALA A 51 -14.18 8.60 -10.55
CA ALA A 51 -14.48 10.03 -10.61
C ALA A 51 -13.21 10.90 -10.53
N ILE A 52 -12.26 10.53 -9.65
CA ILE A 52 -10.96 11.19 -9.55
C ILE A 52 -10.15 10.99 -10.83
N ILE A 53 -10.07 9.75 -11.34
CA ILE A 53 -9.38 9.43 -12.60
C ILE A 53 -9.97 10.25 -13.74
N LYS A 54 -11.30 10.29 -13.88
CA LYS A 54 -11.97 11.07 -14.92
C LYS A 54 -11.66 12.57 -14.81
N HIS A 55 -11.54 13.10 -13.59
CA HIS A 55 -11.17 14.49 -13.37
C HIS A 55 -9.74 14.77 -13.86
N VAL A 56 -8.76 13.94 -13.46
CA VAL A 56 -7.36 14.14 -13.88
C VAL A 56 -7.09 13.79 -15.35
N GLU A 57 -7.91 12.94 -15.97
CA GLU A 57 -7.81 12.65 -17.40
C GLU A 57 -8.27 13.82 -18.29
N ASN A 58 -9.09 14.72 -17.75
CA ASN A 58 -9.44 15.97 -18.44
C ASN A 58 -8.25 16.95 -18.48
N GLU A 59 -7.30 16.80 -17.56
CA GLU A 59 -6.00 17.49 -17.61
C GLU A 59 -5.12 16.81 -18.67
N LYS A 60 -5.21 17.31 -19.91
CA LYS A 60 -4.40 16.83 -21.05
C LYS A 60 -3.24 17.78 -21.31
N LYS A 61 -2.13 17.23 -21.81
CA LYS A 61 -1.02 18.06 -22.28
C LYS A 61 -1.50 18.98 -23.41
N PRO A 62 -1.17 20.29 -23.39
CA PRO A 62 -1.53 21.21 -24.47
C PRO A 62 -1.16 20.65 -25.83
N HIS A 63 -2.08 20.73 -26.80
CA HIS A 63 -1.88 20.30 -28.19
C HIS A 63 -1.61 18.79 -28.40
N THR A 64 -1.89 17.94 -27.40
CA THR A 64 -1.85 16.47 -27.57
C THR A 64 -3.05 15.80 -26.89
N ASN A 65 -3.44 14.61 -27.34
CA ASN A 65 -4.42 13.77 -26.65
C ASN A 65 -3.78 12.84 -25.60
N ILE A 66 -2.55 13.13 -25.16
CA ILE A 66 -1.81 12.29 -24.23
C ILE A 66 -2.22 12.67 -22.79
N PRO A 67 -2.69 11.70 -21.97
CA PRO A 67 -3.01 11.96 -20.56
C PRO A 67 -1.82 12.57 -19.81
N LEU A 68 -2.07 13.58 -19.00
CA LEU A 68 -1.00 14.21 -18.21
C LEU A 68 -0.55 13.31 -17.07
N PHE A 69 -1.46 12.53 -16.50
CA PHE A 69 -1.22 11.64 -15.35
C PHE A 69 -1.28 10.17 -15.75
N LYS A 70 -0.35 9.38 -15.22
CA LYS A 70 -0.40 7.92 -15.29
C LYS A 70 -1.12 7.36 -14.07
N ILE A 71 -2.06 6.46 -14.28
CA ILE A 71 -2.77 5.79 -13.18
C ILE A 71 -1.95 4.59 -12.66
N CYS A 72 -1.63 4.58 -11.36
CA CYS A 72 -0.80 3.58 -10.70
C CYS A 72 -1.59 2.84 -9.61
N GLY A 73 -2.11 1.64 -9.92
CA GLY A 73 -2.94 0.84 -8.99
C GLY A 73 -2.43 -0.57 -8.69
N ASN A 74 -1.35 -0.99 -9.35
CA ASN A 74 -0.84 -2.37 -9.30
C ASN A 74 0.38 -2.52 -8.39
N GLU A 75 0.70 -1.48 -7.61
CA GLU A 75 1.88 -1.50 -6.75
C GLU A 75 1.72 -2.52 -5.61
N SER A 76 2.85 -3.14 -5.23
CA SER A 76 2.88 -4.21 -4.23
C SER A 76 2.25 -3.78 -2.91
N LYS A 77 1.52 -4.71 -2.28
CA LYS A 77 1.02 -4.56 -0.90
C LYS A 77 2.12 -4.85 0.13
N LEU A 78 3.23 -5.45 -0.27
CA LEU A 78 4.41 -5.69 0.56
C LEU A 78 5.55 -4.80 0.08
N LEU A 79 6.17 -4.09 1.02
CA LEU A 79 7.23 -3.14 0.76
C LEU A 79 8.41 -3.39 1.70
N SER A 80 9.58 -2.87 1.33
CA SER A 80 10.63 -2.79 2.33
C SER A 80 10.22 -1.83 3.45
N VAL A 81 10.62 -2.12 4.68
CA VAL A 81 10.38 -1.25 5.84
C VAL A 81 10.91 0.17 5.55
N ARG A 82 12.05 0.26 4.88
CA ARG A 82 12.64 1.54 4.45
C ARG A 82 11.72 2.34 3.52
N GLU A 83 11.09 1.70 2.55
CA GLU A 83 10.16 2.36 1.62
C GLU A 83 8.86 2.74 2.33
N ASN A 84 8.31 1.83 3.12
CA ASN A 84 7.01 2.00 3.76
C ASN A 84 6.97 3.19 4.73
N PHE A 85 8.08 3.44 5.43
CA PHE A 85 8.19 4.54 6.39
C PHE A 85 8.98 5.73 5.86
N ASN A 86 9.60 5.61 4.68
CA ASN A 86 10.37 6.66 4.01
C ASN A 86 11.17 7.52 5.01
N LYS A 87 12.36 7.05 5.42
CA LYS A 87 13.26 7.73 6.38
C LYS A 87 13.52 9.22 6.09
N LEU A 88 13.18 9.74 4.90
CA LEU A 88 13.30 11.15 4.56
C LEU A 88 12.31 12.07 5.30
N LEU A 89 11.26 11.56 5.94
CA LEU A 89 10.20 12.39 6.55
C LEU A 89 9.75 11.94 7.96
N ILE A 90 10.30 10.85 8.50
CA ILE A 90 9.96 10.37 9.85
C ILE A 90 11.24 10.34 10.68
N ASP A 91 11.34 11.23 11.67
CA ASP A 91 12.44 11.27 12.62
C ASP A 91 12.50 9.95 13.41
N GLU A 92 13.71 9.42 13.61
CA GLU A 92 13.97 8.10 14.22
C GLU A 92 13.46 7.95 15.68
N GLY A 93 12.85 9.00 16.26
CA GLY A 93 12.45 9.05 17.67
C GLY A 93 10.96 9.24 17.98
N GLU A 94 10.08 9.52 17.02
CA GLU A 94 8.73 10.02 17.36
C GLU A 94 7.61 8.97 17.46
N THR A 95 7.75 7.76 16.95
CA THR A 95 6.67 6.77 17.07
C THR A 95 7.21 5.35 16.99
N ASP A 96 6.72 4.44 17.84
CA ASP A 96 6.98 3.01 17.67
C ASP A 96 6.25 2.53 16.42
N LEU A 97 6.89 2.70 15.26
CA LEU A 97 6.38 2.30 13.94
C LEU A 97 6.09 0.79 13.87
N ARG A 98 6.61 -0.01 14.82
CA ARG A 98 6.25 -1.42 14.97
C ARG A 98 4.82 -1.62 15.46
N SER A 99 4.29 -0.67 16.21
CA SER A 99 2.92 -0.70 16.71
C SER A 99 1.88 -0.29 15.67
N THR A 100 2.29 0.32 14.54
CA THR A 100 1.37 0.92 13.55
C THR A 100 1.24 0.15 12.24
N ALA A 101 2.15 -0.79 11.94
CA ALA A 101 2.17 -1.56 10.70
C ALA A 101 2.26 -3.07 10.92
N TYR A 102 1.97 -3.83 9.86
CA TYR A 102 2.13 -5.28 9.87
C TYR A 102 3.48 -5.68 9.27
N TYR A 103 4.28 -6.45 9.99
CA TYR A 103 5.62 -6.88 9.60
C TYR A 103 5.64 -8.37 9.31
N ILE A 104 6.39 -8.73 8.26
CA ILE A 104 6.72 -10.13 7.96
C ILE A 104 8.06 -10.45 8.63
N ASN A 105 9.05 -9.60 8.41
CA ASN A 105 10.38 -9.67 9.02
C ASN A 105 10.94 -8.25 9.22
N LYS A 106 12.21 -8.13 9.60
CA LYS A 106 12.85 -6.83 9.85
C LYS A 106 12.95 -5.93 8.62
N ASP A 107 12.91 -6.53 7.42
CA ASP A 107 13.16 -5.83 6.16
C ASP A 107 11.88 -5.60 5.36
N ILE A 108 10.84 -6.43 5.54
CA ILE A 108 9.60 -6.43 4.76
C ILE A 108 8.37 -6.25 5.66
N CYS A 109 7.50 -5.33 5.27
CA CYS A 109 6.22 -5.08 5.92
C CYS A 109 5.09 -4.90 4.91
N VAL A 110 3.86 -5.06 5.39
CA VAL A 110 2.66 -4.69 4.66
C VAL A 110 2.57 -3.18 4.54
N ARG A 111 2.18 -2.71 3.35
CA ARG A 111 2.03 -1.30 3.01
C ARG A 111 1.10 -0.60 3.99
N HIS A 112 1.67 0.32 4.75
CA HIS A 112 0.99 1.14 5.75
C HIS A 112 0.46 2.44 5.13
N TRP A 113 1.19 3.03 4.17
CA TRP A 113 0.83 4.26 3.45
C TRP A 113 1.06 4.08 1.95
N ILE A 114 0.22 4.72 1.12
CA ILE A 114 0.39 4.65 -0.35
C ILE A 114 1.65 5.40 -0.82
N PHE A 115 2.15 6.35 -0.02
CA PHE A 115 3.42 7.05 -0.25
C PHE A 115 4.63 6.12 -0.32
N GLY A 116 4.58 4.95 0.32
CA GLY A 116 5.67 3.98 0.28
C GLY A 116 6.00 3.47 -1.13
N ASN A 117 5.04 3.53 -2.07
CA ASN A 117 5.27 3.14 -3.46
C ASN A 117 5.86 4.27 -4.32
N ILE A 118 5.81 5.53 -3.87
CA ILE A 118 6.22 6.67 -4.68
C ILE A 118 7.66 6.55 -5.17
N PRO A 119 8.65 6.16 -4.34
CA PRO A 119 10.01 5.95 -4.82
C PRO A 119 10.08 4.98 -6.01
N GLY A 120 9.35 3.86 -5.96
CA GLY A 120 9.28 2.88 -7.06
C GLY A 120 8.55 3.41 -8.30
N ILE A 121 7.52 4.25 -8.14
CA ILE A 121 6.84 4.94 -9.24
C ILE A 121 7.80 5.91 -9.95
N LEU A 122 8.51 6.74 -9.18
CA LEU A 122 9.46 7.72 -9.69
C LEU A 122 10.65 7.08 -10.39
N GLN A 123 11.19 5.98 -9.84
CA GLN A 123 12.29 5.22 -10.45
C GLN A 123 11.93 4.66 -11.83
N ARG A 124 10.65 4.39 -12.11
CA ARG A 124 10.16 3.99 -13.44
C ARG A 124 10.03 5.17 -14.42
N GLY A 125 10.46 6.38 -14.05
CA GLY A 125 10.39 7.59 -14.86
C GLY A 125 9.01 8.24 -14.92
N ILE A 126 8.08 7.82 -14.06
CA ILE A 126 6.71 8.33 -14.04
C ILE A 126 6.67 9.58 -13.16
N LYS A 127 6.50 10.76 -13.77
CA LYS A 127 6.58 12.06 -13.08
C LYS A 127 5.23 12.62 -12.63
N ASN A 128 4.18 12.31 -13.37
CA ASN A 128 2.82 12.73 -13.10
C ASN A 128 1.97 11.48 -12.97
N PHE A 129 1.41 11.23 -11.80
CA PHE A 129 0.62 10.04 -11.55
C PHE A 129 -0.44 10.26 -10.49
N VAL A 130 -1.45 9.41 -10.53
CA VAL A 130 -2.41 9.18 -9.44
C VAL A 130 -2.15 7.77 -8.95
N ALA A 131 -1.93 7.60 -7.65
CA ALA A 131 -1.64 6.31 -7.04
C ALA A 131 -2.77 5.89 -6.10
N TYR A 132 -3.18 4.63 -6.18
CA TYR A 132 -4.20 4.11 -5.28
C TYR A 132 -3.92 2.66 -4.91
N GLY A 133 -4.47 2.22 -3.78
CA GLY A 133 -4.40 0.82 -3.39
C GLY A 133 -4.75 0.61 -1.92
N ASP A 134 -4.81 -0.66 -1.54
CA ASP A 134 -5.08 -1.02 -0.16
C ASP A 134 -3.93 -0.59 0.75
N VAL A 135 -4.24 -0.09 1.93
CA VAL A 135 -3.27 0.22 2.98
C VAL A 135 -3.70 -0.47 4.27
N TYR A 136 -2.75 -0.83 5.11
CA TYR A 136 -3.03 -1.65 6.29
C TYR A 136 -2.40 -1.00 7.52
N THR A 137 -3.25 -0.62 8.46
CA THR A 137 -2.84 -0.04 9.73
C THR A 137 -3.06 -1.06 10.84
N HIS A 138 -2.05 -1.22 11.69
CA HIS A 138 -2.19 -1.91 12.95
C HIS A 138 -2.52 -0.83 14.00
N SER A 139 -3.60 -1.02 14.75
CA SER A 139 -3.95 -0.16 15.89
C SER A 139 -4.32 -1.05 17.06
N THR A 140 -3.69 -0.82 18.21
CA THR A 140 -4.04 -1.47 19.47
C THR A 140 -5.31 -0.88 20.09
N ASN A 141 -5.71 0.34 19.69
CA ASN A 141 -6.88 1.06 20.20
C ASN A 141 -7.95 1.21 19.08
N MET A 142 -8.85 0.23 19.02
CA MET A 142 -10.23 0.27 18.49
C MET A 142 -10.55 0.52 16.99
N ALA A 143 -11.49 -0.34 16.54
CA ALA A 143 -12.67 -0.14 15.68
C ALA A 143 -12.55 0.18 14.18
N THR A 144 -11.45 0.69 13.63
CA THR A 144 -11.41 1.02 12.19
C THR A 144 -10.09 0.65 11.54
N HIS A 145 -10.12 -0.39 10.70
CA HIS A 145 -9.02 -0.73 9.78
C HIS A 145 -9.24 0.07 8.50
N SER A 146 -8.59 1.22 8.36
CA SER A 146 -8.63 1.99 7.12
C SER A 146 -7.87 1.20 6.05
N THR A 147 -8.62 0.53 5.16
CA THR A 147 -8.05 -0.43 4.21
C THR A 147 -7.69 0.20 2.87
N ASN A 148 -8.00 1.47 2.62
CA ASN A 148 -7.95 2.05 1.27
C ASN A 148 -7.53 3.53 1.29
N MET A 149 -6.64 3.93 0.38
CA MET A 149 -6.25 5.33 0.18
C MET A 149 -6.00 5.65 -1.30
N VAL A 150 -6.35 6.87 -1.71
CA VAL A 150 -6.09 7.44 -3.05
C VAL A 150 -5.27 8.71 -2.87
N LEU A 151 -4.21 8.87 -3.65
CA LEU A 151 -3.40 10.08 -3.79
C LEU A 151 -3.34 10.53 -5.24
#